data_AF-A0A7C3HXU2-F1
#
_entry.id   AF-A0A7C3HXU2-F1
#
_cell.length_a   1.000
_cell.length_b   1.000
_cell.length_c   1.000
_cell.angle_alpha   90.00
_cell.angle_beta   90.00
_cell.angle_gamma   90.00
#
_symmetry.space_group_name_H-M   'P 1'
#
loop_
_entity.id
_entity.type
_entity.pdbx_description
1 polymer ?
#
loop_
_entity_poly.entity_id
_entity_poly.type
_entity_poly.pdbx_seq_one_letter_code
_entity_poly.pdbx_strand_id
1 'polypeptide(L)'
;MKRHWMVVAITALAAAAAFTQVQSDIVIRLTGGARKVIALPDFRGAGASAQFADVFNATVFEDVQRSGVFTMAPKSFYPLNAPQQERDLRTPSPPQSPCGGLCLADWAGAPVNADYLGFGYLGEQGGRLVAFGNFFNTRLEQPSSARVFTKVYTGELSADGARKIAHEYAADILAQFGVPSLVGSKIYFVSDRQGKGTKEIWVMDFDGSNQRRLTHFNSISTMPSISPDGRRLAFTTYAKGQPQIMMYSTETGRFIPFRNSAAPTNAQASFTPDGRHVLYASSVSGYMQIYIAELDGSNPRRLTNTRAIEAEPKVNPKTGADIVFVSGRGGLQQIYRMNMDGADVERLTNGEGEASNPAWHPEGRHLAFAWTRGYAPGNWNLFLMDVASKETVQLTHGQGRNENPSWAPDGRHLAFCSNRTGSYQIFTMLADGTGVRQLTTEGNNWMPVWSK
;
A
#
# COMPACT_ATOMS: atom_id res chain seq x y z
N MET A 1 67.94 -0.05 48.91
CA MET A 1 67.61 1.39 48.75
C MET A 1 66.28 1.50 48.02
N LYS A 2 65.21 1.91 48.70
CA LYS A 2 63.84 1.99 48.17
C LYS A 2 63.66 3.30 47.41
N ARG A 3 63.23 3.26 46.14
CA ARG A 3 62.75 4.43 45.38
C ARG A 3 61.24 4.32 45.19
N HIS A 4 60.53 5.35 45.65
CA HIS A 4 59.09 5.52 45.52
C HIS A 4 58.74 5.99 44.11
N TRP A 5 57.66 5.45 43.54
CA TRP A 5 56.96 6.07 42.41
C TRP A 5 55.48 6.14 42.78
N MET A 6 54.99 7.36 42.98
CA MET A 6 53.58 7.73 43.11
C MET A 6 52.88 7.49 41.76
N VAL A 7 51.82 6.69 41.77
CA VAL A 7 50.86 6.64 40.65
C VAL A 7 49.72 7.59 40.98
N VAL A 8 49.60 8.68 40.23
CA VAL A 8 48.47 9.61 40.28
C VAL A 8 47.37 9.05 39.37
N ALA A 9 46.22 8.74 39.95
CA ALA A 9 45.03 8.34 39.19
C ALA A 9 44.31 9.61 38.68
N ILE A 10 44.27 9.78 37.35
CA ILE A 10 43.44 10.80 36.70
C ILE A 10 42.11 10.14 36.34
N THR A 11 41.05 10.46 37.09
CA THR A 11 39.68 10.12 36.75
C THR A 11 39.18 11.07 35.65
N ALA A 12 39.09 10.57 34.41
CA ALA A 12 38.41 11.28 33.34
C ALA A 12 36.89 11.12 33.50
N LEU A 13 36.18 12.20 33.82
CA LEU A 13 34.72 12.25 33.69
C LEU A 13 34.36 12.26 32.20
N ALA A 14 33.83 11.15 31.70
CA ALA A 14 33.16 11.11 30.41
C ALA A 14 31.77 11.75 30.55
N ALA A 15 31.61 12.96 30.00
CA ALA A 15 30.30 13.55 29.79
C ALA A 15 29.57 12.76 28.70
N ALA A 16 28.56 11.97 29.08
CA ALA A 16 27.65 11.35 28.14
C ALA A 16 26.79 12.46 27.51
N ALA A 17 27.16 12.89 26.30
CA ALA A 17 26.27 13.70 25.47
C ALA A 17 25.09 12.80 25.05
N ALA A 18 23.92 13.05 25.64
CA ALA A 18 22.68 12.46 25.17
C ALA A 18 22.39 13.05 23.78
N PHE A 19 22.62 12.26 22.74
CA PHE A 19 22.09 12.55 21.41
C PHE A 19 20.58 12.38 21.48
N THR A 20 19.85 13.49 21.63
CA THR A 20 18.45 13.54 21.24
C THR A 20 18.41 13.41 19.72
N GLN A 21 18.14 12.20 19.23
CA GLN A 21 17.72 12.03 17.84
C GLN A 21 16.46 12.86 17.66
N VAL A 22 16.58 14.01 16.98
CA VAL A 22 15.44 14.72 16.44
C VAL A 22 14.75 13.74 15.50
N GLN A 23 13.62 13.19 15.94
CA GLN A 23 12.79 12.32 15.14
C GLN A 23 12.29 13.16 13.96
N SER A 24 12.82 12.89 12.77
CA SER A 24 12.45 13.61 11.55
C SER A 24 10.93 13.57 11.34
N ASP A 25 10.31 14.73 11.10
CA ASP A 25 8.85 14.92 10.93
C ASP A 25 8.27 14.28 9.65
N ILE A 26 9.06 13.46 8.93
CA ILE A 26 8.69 12.80 7.66
C ILE A 26 7.73 11.63 7.87
N VAL A 27 7.48 11.20 9.10
CA VAL A 27 6.46 10.19 9.36
C VAL A 27 5.13 10.76 8.87
N ILE A 28 4.61 10.21 7.77
CA ILE A 28 3.28 10.55 7.25
C ILE A 28 2.31 10.22 8.38
N ARG A 29 1.91 11.26 9.12
CA ARG A 29 0.99 11.11 10.24
C ARG A 29 -0.37 10.76 9.65
N LEU A 30 -0.70 9.48 9.73
CA LEU A 30 -1.97 8.93 9.27
C LEU A 30 -3.16 9.64 9.93
N THR A 31 -3.00 10.18 11.15
CA THR A 31 -3.97 11.07 11.79
C THR A 31 -3.23 12.04 12.73
N GLY A 32 -3.49 13.35 12.62
CA GLY A 32 -3.11 14.30 13.67
C GLY A 32 -4.09 14.18 14.85
N GLY A 33 -3.59 13.90 16.06
CA GLY A 33 -4.41 13.74 17.27
C GLY A 33 -4.66 12.29 17.67
N ALA A 34 -5.30 12.09 18.83
CA ALA A 34 -5.69 10.76 19.30
C ALA A 34 -6.72 10.13 18.36
N ARG A 35 -6.47 8.90 17.89
CA ARG A 35 -7.40 8.15 17.03
C ARG A 35 -8.75 8.01 17.70
N LYS A 36 -9.82 8.27 16.94
CA LYS A 36 -11.20 8.07 17.40
C LYS A 36 -11.45 6.58 17.65
N VAL A 37 -12.26 6.29 18.66
CA VAL A 37 -12.63 4.90 18.99
C VAL A 37 -13.88 4.53 18.21
N ILE A 38 -13.88 3.37 17.56
CA ILE A 38 -15.05 2.84 16.83
C ILE A 38 -15.47 1.48 17.40
N ALA A 39 -16.78 1.29 17.56
CA ALA A 39 -17.38 -0.01 17.84
C ALA A 39 -18.09 -0.53 16.59
N LEU A 40 -17.85 -1.81 16.27
CA LEU A 40 -18.44 -2.52 15.14
C LEU A 40 -19.02 -3.86 15.63
N PRO A 41 -20.19 -3.86 16.30
CA PRO A 41 -20.89 -5.09 16.62
C PRO A 41 -21.23 -5.90 15.38
N ASP A 42 -21.34 -7.20 15.54
CA ASP A 42 -21.61 -8.12 14.44
C ASP A 42 -23.00 -7.90 13.85
N PHE A 43 -23.05 -7.79 12.52
CA PHE A 43 -24.27 -7.86 11.75
C PHE A 43 -24.76 -9.29 11.79
N ARG A 44 -26.04 -9.47 12.10
CA ARG A 44 -26.70 -10.78 12.09
C ARG A 44 -27.36 -10.99 10.74
N GLY A 45 -27.21 -12.20 10.20
CA GLY A 45 -27.95 -12.62 9.01
C GLY A 45 -29.20 -13.43 9.37
N ALA A 46 -30.12 -13.51 8.42
CA ALA A 46 -31.30 -14.38 8.49
C ALA A 46 -31.40 -15.24 7.22
N GLY A 47 -31.97 -16.44 7.34
CA GLY A 47 -32.10 -17.38 6.21
C GLY A 47 -30.73 -17.69 5.58
N ALA A 48 -30.66 -17.67 4.24
CA ALA A 48 -29.42 -17.99 3.51
C ALA A 48 -28.29 -16.97 3.72
N SER A 49 -28.61 -15.75 4.19
CA SER A 49 -27.57 -14.73 4.48
C SER A 49 -26.77 -15.03 5.74
N ALA A 50 -27.30 -15.83 6.68
CA ALA A 50 -26.67 -16.11 7.96
C ALA A 50 -25.30 -16.78 7.81
N GLN A 51 -25.12 -17.65 6.81
CA GLN A 51 -23.85 -18.34 6.57
C GLN A 51 -22.71 -17.41 6.11
N PHE A 52 -23.02 -16.16 5.74
CA PHE A 52 -22.02 -15.18 5.28
C PHE A 52 -21.73 -14.08 6.30
N ALA A 53 -22.40 -14.09 7.47
CA ALA A 53 -22.24 -13.07 8.49
C ALA A 53 -20.81 -13.00 9.03
N ASP A 54 -20.18 -14.14 9.32
CA ASP A 54 -18.81 -14.17 9.85
C ASP A 54 -17.80 -13.56 8.88
N VAL A 55 -17.91 -13.89 7.59
CA VAL A 55 -17.05 -13.33 6.53
C VAL A 55 -17.27 -11.82 6.42
N PHE A 56 -18.52 -11.36 6.36
CA PHE A 56 -18.82 -9.93 6.30
C PHE A 56 -18.24 -9.18 7.51
N ASN A 57 -18.53 -9.64 8.72
CA ASN A 57 -18.12 -8.97 9.95
C ASN A 57 -16.60 -8.93 10.13
N ALA A 58 -15.91 -10.03 9.81
CA ALA A 58 -14.45 -10.07 9.81
C ALA A 58 -13.87 -9.06 8.81
N THR A 59 -14.40 -9.02 7.58
CA THR A 59 -13.92 -8.10 6.55
C THR A 59 -14.12 -6.63 6.90
N VAL A 60 -15.31 -6.23 7.40
CA VAL A 60 -15.53 -4.83 7.82
C VAL A 60 -14.58 -4.46 8.95
N PHE A 61 -14.44 -5.33 9.96
CA PHE A 61 -13.57 -5.07 11.11
C PHE A 61 -12.10 -4.91 10.66
N GLU A 62 -11.63 -5.82 9.81
CA GLU A 62 -10.27 -5.79 9.28
C GLU A 62 -9.99 -4.54 8.46
N ASP A 63 -10.86 -4.16 7.52
CA ASP A 63 -10.66 -2.97 6.68
C ASP A 63 -10.57 -1.70 7.51
N VAL A 64 -11.50 -1.53 8.47
CA VAL A 64 -11.51 -0.36 9.35
C VAL A 64 -10.28 -0.35 10.27
N GLN A 65 -9.91 -1.49 10.87
CA GLN A 65 -8.74 -1.58 11.73
C GLN A 65 -7.44 -1.28 10.97
N ARG A 66 -7.30 -1.86 9.76
CA ARG A 66 -6.08 -1.76 8.95
C ARG A 66 -5.88 -0.39 8.36
N SER A 67 -6.94 0.39 8.16
CA SER A 67 -6.86 1.78 7.72
C SER A 67 -5.95 2.67 8.57
N GLY A 68 -5.71 2.30 9.84
CA GLY A 68 -4.96 3.10 10.79
C GLY A 68 -5.64 4.41 11.22
N VAL A 69 -6.93 4.59 10.88
CA VAL A 69 -7.71 5.80 11.18
C VAL A 69 -8.33 5.73 12.58
N PHE A 70 -8.74 4.53 12.99
CA PHE A 70 -9.48 4.30 14.23
C PHE A 70 -8.70 3.44 15.22
N THR A 71 -9.06 3.60 16.49
CA THR A 71 -8.84 2.59 17.53
C THR A 71 -10.07 1.70 17.60
N MET A 72 -9.90 0.39 17.47
CA MET A 72 -11.03 -0.54 17.57
C MET A 72 -11.41 -0.76 19.03
N ALA A 73 -12.66 -0.50 19.40
CA ALA A 73 -13.18 -0.91 20.70
C ALA A 73 -13.22 -2.45 20.76
N PRO A 74 -12.66 -3.10 21.80
CA PRO A 74 -12.67 -4.55 21.93
C PRO A 74 -14.09 -5.10 21.98
N LYS A 75 -14.40 -6.10 21.14
CA LYS A 75 -15.74 -6.72 21.09
C LYS A 75 -16.19 -7.29 22.45
N SER A 76 -15.25 -7.73 23.29
CA SER A 76 -15.52 -8.23 24.65
C SER A 76 -16.11 -7.19 25.60
N PHE A 77 -16.02 -5.91 25.27
CA PHE A 77 -16.60 -4.81 26.05
C PHE A 77 -17.95 -4.35 25.52
N TYR A 78 -18.43 -4.90 24.39
CA TYR A 78 -19.69 -4.46 23.80
C TYR A 78 -20.88 -4.85 24.69
N PRO A 79 -21.91 -4.00 24.77
CA PRO A 79 -23.19 -4.38 25.36
C PRO A 79 -23.77 -5.64 24.69
N LEU A 80 -24.49 -6.45 25.45
CA LEU A 80 -25.06 -7.71 24.97
C LEU A 80 -26.12 -7.51 23.87
N ASN A 81 -26.86 -6.40 23.90
CA ASN A 81 -27.90 -6.11 22.91
C ASN A 81 -27.42 -5.04 21.93
N ALA A 82 -26.64 -5.47 20.94
CA ALA A 82 -26.27 -4.59 19.84
C ALA A 82 -27.47 -4.29 18.93
N PRO A 83 -27.70 -3.01 18.56
CA PRO A 83 -28.75 -2.67 17.61
C PRO A 83 -28.44 -3.27 16.24
N GLN A 84 -29.48 -3.66 15.50
CA GLN A 84 -29.38 -4.12 14.12
C GLN A 84 -30.06 -3.13 13.18
N GLN A 85 -31.03 -2.38 13.67
CA GLN A 85 -31.79 -1.37 12.94
C GLN A 85 -31.82 -0.08 13.75
N GLU A 86 -31.94 1.06 13.07
CA GLU A 86 -32.03 2.35 13.77
C GLU A 86 -33.20 2.40 14.76
N ARG A 87 -34.35 1.78 14.43
CA ARG A 87 -35.51 1.69 15.32
C ARG A 87 -35.25 0.92 16.62
N ASP A 88 -34.17 0.15 16.69
CA ASP A 88 -33.78 -0.54 17.92
C ASP A 88 -33.20 0.45 18.94
N LEU A 89 -32.66 1.59 18.46
CA LEU A 89 -32.11 2.64 19.30
C LEU A 89 -33.21 3.38 20.08
N ARG A 90 -32.91 3.71 21.32
CA ARG A 90 -33.78 4.42 22.24
C ARG A 90 -33.10 5.68 22.76
N THR A 91 -33.92 6.65 23.18
CA THR A 91 -33.46 7.78 23.98
C THR A 91 -33.79 7.47 25.44
N PRO A 92 -32.81 7.40 26.36
CA PRO A 92 -33.06 7.02 27.75
C PRO A 92 -33.93 8.06 28.47
N SER A 93 -34.87 7.59 29.30
CA SER A 93 -35.72 8.43 30.16
C SER A 93 -35.92 7.73 31.51
N PRO A 94 -35.37 8.25 32.64
CA PRO A 94 -34.63 9.51 32.76
C PRO A 94 -33.26 9.49 32.06
N PRO A 95 -32.68 10.66 31.74
CA PRO A 95 -31.36 10.77 31.13
C PRO A 95 -30.31 9.98 31.92
N GLN A 96 -29.42 9.27 31.23
CA GLN A 96 -28.34 8.43 31.80
C GLN A 96 -28.74 7.05 32.36
N SER A 97 -29.98 6.58 32.17
CA SER A 97 -30.31 5.17 32.44
C SER A 97 -29.72 4.27 31.34
N PRO A 98 -28.97 3.20 31.68
CA PRO A 98 -28.42 2.29 30.67
C PRO A 98 -29.52 1.53 29.96
N CYS A 99 -29.39 1.36 28.64
CA CYS A 99 -30.39 0.67 27.81
C CYS A 99 -29.92 -0.70 27.34
N GLY A 100 -28.89 -1.25 28.00
CA GLY A 100 -28.36 -2.57 27.72
C GLY A 100 -27.76 -2.73 26.32
N GLY A 101 -27.35 -1.64 25.68
CA GLY A 101 -26.80 -1.59 24.31
C GLY A 101 -27.70 -0.89 23.29
N LEU A 102 -28.94 -0.57 23.66
CA LEU A 102 -29.91 0.07 22.78
C LEU A 102 -29.89 1.61 22.85
N CYS A 103 -29.01 2.21 23.64
CA CYS A 103 -28.82 3.65 23.68
C CYS A 103 -27.39 4.01 23.27
N LEU A 104 -27.22 5.10 22.52
CA LEU A 104 -25.89 5.55 22.08
C LEU A 104 -24.93 5.81 23.26
N ALA A 105 -25.48 6.24 24.40
CA ALA A 105 -24.74 6.43 25.64
C ALA A 105 -24.08 5.14 26.18
N ASP A 106 -24.68 3.97 25.96
CA ASP A 106 -24.11 2.67 26.38
C ASP A 106 -22.81 2.36 25.62
N TRP A 107 -22.66 2.92 24.42
CA TRP A 107 -21.47 2.77 23.58
C TRP A 107 -20.46 3.90 23.80
N ALA A 108 -20.93 5.12 24.06
CA ALA A 108 -20.08 6.27 24.33
C ALA A 108 -19.37 6.20 25.69
N GLY A 109 -20.00 5.55 26.67
CA GLY A 109 -19.49 5.37 28.02
C GLY A 109 -18.50 4.21 28.18
N ALA A 110 -17.85 4.15 29.34
CA ALA A 110 -17.02 3.03 29.71
C ALA A 110 -17.86 1.74 29.88
N PRO A 111 -17.33 0.56 29.51
CA PRO A 111 -15.95 0.30 29.08
C PRO A 111 -15.68 0.50 27.58
N VAL A 112 -16.70 0.68 26.74
CA VAL A 112 -16.55 0.74 25.27
C VAL A 112 -15.83 2.01 24.83
N ASN A 113 -16.23 3.17 25.38
CA ASN A 113 -15.70 4.49 25.07
C ASN A 113 -15.67 4.83 23.56
N ALA A 114 -16.61 4.30 22.77
CA ALA A 114 -16.66 4.53 21.33
C ALA A 114 -17.10 5.96 21.02
N ASP A 115 -16.45 6.60 20.06
CA ASP A 115 -16.90 7.86 19.45
C ASP A 115 -17.90 7.60 18.30
N TYR A 116 -17.79 6.43 17.67
CA TYR A 116 -18.63 6.02 16.55
C TYR A 116 -19.09 4.58 16.67
N LEU A 117 -20.30 4.31 16.18
CA LEU A 117 -20.93 2.98 16.15
C LEU A 117 -21.35 2.64 14.72
N GLY A 118 -20.79 1.56 14.18
CA GLY A 118 -21.23 0.98 12.92
C GLY A 118 -22.01 -0.31 13.16
N PHE A 119 -23.28 -0.37 12.75
CA PHE A 119 -24.18 -1.50 13.05
C PHE A 119 -25.19 -1.72 11.93
N GLY A 120 -25.87 -2.87 11.94
CA GLY A 120 -26.73 -3.25 10.83
C GLY A 120 -27.07 -4.72 10.83
N TYR A 121 -27.62 -5.21 9.71
CA TYR A 121 -27.94 -6.62 9.53
C TYR A 121 -27.72 -7.08 8.08
N LEU A 122 -27.62 -8.39 7.90
CA LEU A 122 -27.63 -9.05 6.61
C LEU A 122 -29.01 -9.66 6.34
N GLY A 123 -29.41 -9.63 5.08
CA GLY A 123 -30.64 -10.26 4.59
C GLY A 123 -30.44 -10.82 3.19
N GLU A 124 -31.51 -11.42 2.67
CA GLU A 124 -31.57 -11.92 1.31
C GLU A 124 -32.76 -11.27 0.61
N GLN A 125 -32.55 -10.78 -0.62
CA GLN A 125 -33.63 -10.26 -1.45
C GLN A 125 -33.40 -10.66 -2.90
N GLY A 126 -34.34 -11.42 -3.48
CA GLY A 126 -34.27 -11.84 -4.88
C GLY A 126 -33.03 -12.67 -5.22
N GLY A 127 -32.61 -13.58 -4.33
CA GLY A 127 -31.42 -14.41 -4.51
C GLY A 127 -30.09 -13.67 -4.38
N ARG A 128 -30.10 -12.44 -3.85
CA ARG A 128 -28.90 -11.62 -3.61
C ARG A 128 -28.70 -11.39 -2.11
N LEU A 129 -27.44 -11.30 -1.71
CA LEU A 129 -27.07 -10.87 -0.36
C LEU A 129 -27.29 -9.35 -0.25
N VAL A 130 -27.92 -8.92 0.84
CA VAL A 130 -28.19 -7.51 1.14
C VAL A 130 -27.64 -7.18 2.52
N ALA A 131 -26.87 -6.10 2.64
CA ALA A 131 -26.46 -5.55 3.93
C ALA A 131 -27.11 -4.17 4.15
N PHE A 132 -27.76 -3.98 5.29
CA PHE A 132 -28.25 -2.68 5.73
C PHE A 132 -27.29 -2.13 6.77
N GLY A 133 -26.47 -1.15 6.41
CA GLY A 133 -25.44 -0.58 7.27
C GLY A 133 -25.78 0.81 7.78
N ASN A 134 -25.54 1.04 9.07
CA ASN A 134 -25.76 2.30 9.79
C ASN A 134 -24.46 2.75 10.44
N PHE A 135 -24.12 4.03 10.32
CA PHE A 135 -22.96 4.61 10.98
C PHE A 135 -23.35 5.87 11.76
N PHE A 136 -23.09 5.88 13.06
CA PHE A 136 -23.62 6.85 14.02
C PHE A 136 -22.49 7.44 14.87
N ASN A 137 -22.60 8.73 15.20
CA ASN A 137 -21.78 9.40 16.22
C ASN A 137 -22.42 9.20 17.59
N THR A 138 -21.75 8.45 18.47
CA THR A 138 -22.29 8.06 19.79
C THR A 138 -22.29 9.21 20.80
N ARG A 139 -21.59 10.32 20.50
CA ARG A 139 -21.51 11.50 21.37
C ARG A 139 -22.77 12.37 21.32
N LEU A 140 -23.69 12.07 20.41
CA LEU A 140 -24.98 12.75 20.29
C LEU A 140 -26.09 11.92 20.96
N GLU A 141 -26.96 12.58 21.71
CA GLU A 141 -28.00 11.89 22.49
C GLU A 141 -29.14 11.35 21.64
N GLN A 142 -29.57 12.10 20.62
CA GLN A 142 -30.73 11.76 19.80
C GLN A 142 -30.31 10.98 18.55
N PRO A 143 -30.85 9.76 18.31
CA PRO A 143 -30.50 8.94 17.15
C PRO A 143 -30.63 9.67 15.81
N SER A 144 -31.67 10.50 15.64
CA SER A 144 -31.90 11.26 14.42
C SER A 144 -30.75 12.21 14.08
N SER A 145 -30.15 12.85 15.10
CA SER A 145 -29.00 13.75 14.96
C SER A 145 -27.66 13.02 14.92
N ALA A 146 -27.59 11.83 15.53
CA ALA A 146 -26.39 11.01 15.62
C ALA A 146 -26.04 10.29 14.31
N ARG A 147 -27.03 10.07 13.44
CA ARG A 147 -26.86 9.39 12.16
C ARG A 147 -25.88 10.14 11.27
N VAL A 148 -24.76 9.49 10.93
CA VAL A 148 -23.85 9.96 9.88
C VAL A 148 -24.36 9.46 8.53
N PHE A 149 -24.64 8.16 8.40
CA PHE A 149 -25.33 7.62 7.23
C PHE A 149 -26.08 6.31 7.53
N THR A 150 -27.03 6.00 6.64
CA THR A 150 -27.66 4.68 6.49
C THR A 150 -27.64 4.31 5.00
N LYS A 151 -27.17 3.11 4.67
CA LYS A 151 -27.03 2.64 3.28
C LYS A 151 -27.36 1.16 3.14
N VAL A 152 -27.73 0.77 1.93
CA VAL A 152 -28.01 -0.62 1.53
C VAL A 152 -26.98 -1.05 0.49
N TYR A 153 -26.34 -2.19 0.74
CA TYR A 153 -25.35 -2.78 -0.14
C TYR A 153 -25.87 -4.09 -0.69
N THR A 154 -25.54 -4.41 -1.94
CA THR A 154 -26.00 -5.65 -2.58
C THR A 154 -24.85 -6.40 -3.24
N GLY A 155 -24.82 -7.71 -3.02
CA GLY A 155 -23.80 -8.61 -3.49
C GLY A 155 -24.39 -9.92 -4.00
N GLU A 156 -23.55 -10.73 -4.62
CA GLU A 156 -23.89 -12.12 -4.87
C GLU A 156 -24.12 -12.84 -3.54
N LEU A 157 -24.99 -13.86 -3.54
CA LEU A 157 -25.24 -14.68 -2.37
C LEU A 157 -24.10 -15.70 -2.19
N SER A 158 -22.90 -15.19 -1.92
CA SER A 158 -21.65 -15.92 -1.83
C SER A 158 -20.69 -15.26 -0.82
N ALA A 159 -19.61 -15.95 -0.45
CA ALA A 159 -18.57 -15.37 0.40
C ALA A 159 -17.86 -14.17 -0.26
N ASP A 160 -17.69 -14.20 -1.60
CA ASP A 160 -17.11 -13.08 -2.35
C ASP A 160 -18.07 -11.89 -2.41
N GLY A 161 -19.37 -12.15 -2.57
CA GLY A 161 -20.39 -11.11 -2.46
C GLY A 161 -20.44 -10.47 -1.07
N ALA A 162 -20.26 -11.27 -0.02
CA ALA A 162 -20.18 -10.79 1.37
C ALA A 162 -18.94 -9.92 1.62
N ARG A 163 -17.76 -10.35 1.13
CA ARG A 163 -16.54 -9.53 1.17
C ARG A 163 -16.73 -8.21 0.42
N LYS A 164 -17.25 -8.26 -0.80
CA LYS A 164 -17.51 -7.05 -1.62
C LYS A 164 -18.33 -6.01 -0.87
N ILE A 165 -19.48 -6.41 -0.31
CA ILE A 165 -20.36 -5.46 0.39
C ILE A 165 -19.77 -5.01 1.74
N ALA A 166 -18.96 -5.84 2.40
CA ALA A 166 -18.22 -5.46 3.61
C ALA A 166 -17.19 -4.38 3.30
N HIS A 167 -16.41 -4.56 2.22
CA HIS A 167 -15.46 -3.57 1.74
C HIS A 167 -16.14 -2.24 1.39
N GLU A 168 -17.30 -2.27 0.71
CA GLU A 168 -18.09 -1.08 0.38
C GLU A 168 -18.56 -0.34 1.65
N TYR A 169 -19.07 -1.06 2.65
CA TYR A 169 -19.49 -0.47 3.90
C TYR A 169 -18.33 0.15 4.70
N ALA A 170 -17.20 -0.57 4.80
CA ALA A 170 -16.00 -0.04 5.44
C ALA A 170 -15.46 1.19 4.71
N ALA A 171 -15.47 1.19 3.38
CA ALA A 171 -15.08 2.35 2.57
C ALA A 171 -15.98 3.56 2.82
N ASP A 172 -17.29 3.36 2.95
CA ASP A 172 -18.23 4.44 3.26
C ASP A 172 -18.02 5.02 4.68
N ILE A 173 -17.62 4.19 5.65
CA ILE A 173 -17.16 4.66 6.98
C ILE A 173 -15.90 5.52 6.83
N LEU A 174 -14.88 5.00 6.15
CA LEU A 174 -13.57 5.65 5.99
C LEU A 174 -13.66 6.96 5.19
N ALA A 175 -14.57 7.03 4.22
CA ALA A 175 -14.81 8.24 3.43
C ALA A 175 -15.28 9.43 4.29
N GLN A 176 -15.98 9.18 5.42
CA GLN A 176 -16.37 10.24 6.36
C GLN A 176 -15.17 10.93 7.02
N PHE A 177 -13.98 10.32 6.93
CA PHE A 177 -12.72 10.81 7.48
C PHE A 177 -11.71 11.18 6.38
N GLY A 178 -12.20 11.36 5.14
CA GLY A 178 -11.38 11.79 4.00
C GLY A 178 -10.40 10.74 3.49
N VAL A 179 -10.64 9.46 3.79
CA VAL A 179 -9.78 8.36 3.33
C VAL A 179 -10.30 7.83 2.00
N PRO A 180 -9.49 7.88 0.92
CA PRO A 180 -9.86 7.29 -0.36
C PRO A 180 -10.10 5.78 -0.21
N SER A 181 -11.10 5.27 -0.93
CA SER A 181 -11.43 3.85 -0.94
C SER A 181 -10.35 3.02 -1.66
N LEU A 182 -10.02 1.86 -1.09
CA LEU A 182 -9.22 0.82 -1.77
C LEU A 182 -10.09 -0.21 -2.49
N VAL A 183 -11.42 -0.12 -2.37
CA VAL A 183 -12.35 -1.09 -2.96
C VAL A 183 -12.21 -1.10 -4.47
N GLY A 184 -12.01 -2.29 -5.03
CA GLY A 184 -11.79 -2.46 -6.47
C GLY A 184 -10.33 -2.33 -6.91
N SER A 185 -9.46 -1.71 -6.09
CA SER A 185 -8.02 -1.67 -6.38
C SER A 185 -7.42 -3.08 -6.35
N LYS A 186 -6.39 -3.28 -7.16
CA LYS A 186 -5.72 -4.57 -7.34
C LYS A 186 -4.23 -4.44 -7.07
N ILE A 187 -3.59 -5.56 -6.72
CA ILE A 187 -2.14 -5.67 -6.68
C ILE A 187 -1.71 -6.64 -7.77
N TYR A 188 -0.90 -6.15 -8.71
CA TYR A 188 -0.22 -6.95 -9.72
C TYR A 188 1.16 -7.32 -9.21
N PHE A 189 1.57 -8.58 -9.35
CA PHE A 189 2.85 -9.04 -8.81
C PHE A 189 3.43 -10.16 -9.65
N VAL A 190 4.70 -10.48 -9.44
CA VAL A 190 5.40 -11.58 -10.10
C VAL A 190 5.36 -12.81 -9.21
N SER A 191 5.01 -13.99 -9.72
CA SER A 191 5.05 -15.25 -8.96
C SER A 191 5.67 -16.39 -9.75
N ASP A 192 6.37 -17.29 -9.04
CA ASP A 192 6.93 -18.54 -9.60
C ASP A 192 6.16 -19.82 -9.18
N ARG A 193 5.01 -19.67 -8.52
CA ARG A 193 4.28 -20.78 -7.87
C ARG A 193 3.81 -21.92 -8.80
N GLN A 194 3.95 -21.76 -10.11
CA GLN A 194 3.53 -22.73 -11.13
C GLN A 194 4.68 -23.47 -11.82
N GLY A 195 5.94 -23.28 -11.37
CA GLY A 195 7.06 -24.05 -11.88
C GLY A 195 8.40 -23.36 -11.68
N LYS A 196 9.39 -24.13 -11.24
CA LYS A 196 10.76 -23.67 -11.03
C LYS A 196 11.32 -23.07 -12.33
N GLY A 197 11.78 -21.83 -12.27
CA GLY A 197 12.34 -21.10 -13.42
C GLY A 197 11.32 -20.36 -14.28
N THR A 198 10.03 -20.46 -13.98
CA THR A 198 8.99 -19.63 -14.61
C THR A 198 8.61 -18.47 -13.69
N LYS A 199 8.42 -17.28 -14.26
CA LYS A 199 7.93 -16.10 -13.53
C LYS A 199 6.79 -15.51 -14.33
N GLU A 200 5.63 -15.37 -13.71
CA GLU A 200 4.44 -14.89 -14.39
C GLU A 200 3.85 -13.71 -13.64
N ILE A 201 3.09 -12.89 -14.35
CA ILE A 201 2.31 -11.84 -13.71
C ILE A 201 1.05 -12.46 -13.14
N TRP A 202 0.77 -12.11 -11.89
CA TRP A 202 -0.41 -12.47 -11.13
C TRP A 202 -1.11 -11.20 -10.68
N VAL A 203 -2.38 -11.33 -10.32
CA VAL A 203 -3.20 -10.25 -9.78
C VAL A 203 -3.99 -10.77 -8.58
N MET A 204 -4.20 -9.90 -7.60
CA MET A 204 -5.04 -10.15 -6.43
C MET A 204 -5.78 -8.87 -6.04
N ASP A 205 -6.78 -9.03 -5.17
CA ASP A 205 -7.47 -7.90 -4.55
C ASP A 205 -6.55 -7.25 -3.50
N PHE A 206 -6.87 -6.01 -3.12
CA PHE A 206 -6.04 -5.21 -2.21
C PHE A 206 -5.81 -5.88 -0.84
N ASP A 207 -6.70 -6.78 -0.43
CA ASP A 207 -6.65 -7.55 0.82
C ASP A 207 -5.91 -8.90 0.70
N GLY A 208 -5.42 -9.23 -0.50
CA GLY A 208 -4.72 -10.47 -0.82
C GLY A 208 -5.63 -11.63 -1.28
N SER A 209 -6.95 -11.44 -1.31
CA SER A 209 -7.90 -12.43 -1.83
C SER A 209 -7.89 -12.48 -3.37
N ASN A 210 -8.59 -13.45 -3.94
CA ASN A 210 -8.81 -13.57 -5.40
C ASN A 210 -7.52 -13.61 -6.25
N GLN A 211 -6.47 -14.26 -5.73
CA GLN A 211 -5.19 -14.40 -6.44
C GLN A 211 -5.35 -15.26 -7.69
N ARG A 212 -4.97 -14.73 -8.86
CA ARG A 212 -5.01 -15.47 -10.13
C ARG A 212 -3.84 -15.11 -11.04
N ARG A 213 -3.40 -16.10 -11.82
CA ARG A 213 -2.38 -15.94 -12.87
C ARG A 213 -2.97 -15.10 -14.01
N LEU A 214 -2.19 -14.15 -14.52
CA LEU A 214 -2.55 -13.28 -15.63
C LEU A 214 -1.85 -13.68 -16.93
N THR A 215 -0.57 -14.07 -16.85
CA THR A 215 0.24 -14.44 -18.02
C THR A 215 0.60 -15.93 -18.01
N HIS A 216 0.71 -16.54 -19.20
CA HIS A 216 0.92 -17.98 -19.39
C HIS A 216 2.04 -18.27 -20.40
N PHE A 217 3.13 -17.51 -20.35
CA PHE A 217 4.21 -17.63 -21.32
C PHE A 217 5.15 -18.81 -21.03
N ASN A 218 5.11 -19.36 -19.82
CA ASN A 218 6.06 -20.37 -19.35
C ASN A 218 7.51 -19.91 -19.56
N SER A 219 7.73 -18.62 -19.32
CA SER A 219 9.00 -17.91 -19.43
C SER A 219 9.12 -16.95 -18.23
N ILE A 220 9.89 -15.87 -18.38
CA ILE A 220 10.01 -14.82 -17.38
C ILE A 220 9.18 -13.61 -17.82
N SER A 221 8.20 -13.25 -17.01
CA SER A 221 7.45 -12.00 -17.04
C SER A 221 7.65 -11.30 -15.70
N THR A 222 8.05 -10.03 -15.74
CA THR A 222 8.54 -9.31 -14.57
C THR A 222 8.30 -7.81 -14.67
N MET A 223 8.57 -7.08 -13.59
CA MET A 223 8.50 -5.61 -13.54
C MET A 223 7.17 -5.06 -14.09
N PRO A 224 6.02 -5.47 -13.51
CA PRO A 224 4.74 -4.91 -13.92
C PRO A 224 4.68 -3.40 -13.67
N SER A 225 3.84 -2.71 -14.42
CA SER A 225 3.45 -1.31 -14.19
C SER A 225 2.04 -1.12 -14.71
N ILE A 226 1.17 -0.49 -13.91
CA ILE A 226 -0.22 -0.23 -14.26
C ILE A 226 -0.40 1.24 -14.64
N SER A 227 -1.23 1.51 -15.64
CA SER A 227 -1.59 2.87 -16.04
C SER A 227 -2.40 3.58 -14.96
N PRO A 228 -2.41 4.93 -14.92
CA PRO A 228 -3.12 5.69 -13.89
C PRO A 228 -4.63 5.42 -13.84
N ASP A 229 -5.23 5.06 -14.97
CA ASP A 229 -6.64 4.71 -15.11
C ASP A 229 -6.93 3.20 -14.87
N GLY A 230 -5.90 2.42 -14.56
CA GLY A 230 -6.02 0.98 -14.31
C GLY A 230 -6.28 0.13 -15.56
N ARG A 231 -6.35 0.72 -16.76
CA ARG A 231 -6.77 0.02 -18.00
C ARG A 231 -5.67 -0.73 -18.72
N ARG A 232 -4.41 -0.39 -18.48
CA ARG A 232 -3.25 -0.94 -19.19
C ARG A 232 -2.18 -1.40 -18.21
N LEU A 233 -1.78 -2.64 -18.35
CA LEU A 233 -0.65 -3.22 -17.65
C LEU A 233 0.51 -3.39 -18.62
N ALA A 234 1.63 -2.75 -18.32
CA ALA A 234 2.92 -2.99 -18.97
C ALA A 234 3.74 -3.97 -18.13
N PHE A 235 4.54 -4.81 -18.77
CA PHE A 235 5.52 -5.65 -18.07
C PHE A 235 6.67 -6.02 -19.01
N THR A 236 7.79 -6.45 -18.44
CA THR A 236 8.94 -6.95 -19.19
C THR A 236 8.82 -8.46 -19.35
N THR A 237 8.97 -8.98 -20.57
CA THR A 237 8.95 -10.43 -20.83
C THR A 237 10.13 -10.90 -21.65
N TYR A 238 10.60 -12.12 -21.33
CA TYR A 238 11.66 -12.84 -22.03
C TYR A 238 11.10 -13.93 -22.96
N ALA A 239 9.78 -13.99 -23.14
CA ALA A 239 9.11 -15.06 -23.89
C ALA A 239 9.54 -15.18 -25.36
N LYS A 240 10.12 -14.12 -25.95
CA LYS A 240 10.69 -14.13 -27.31
C LYS A 240 12.22 -13.98 -27.32
N GLY A 241 12.90 -14.42 -26.26
CA GLY A 241 14.36 -14.41 -26.14
C GLY A 241 14.89 -13.13 -25.49
N GLN A 242 14.85 -12.01 -26.20
CA GLN A 242 15.30 -10.72 -25.64
C GLN A 242 14.21 -10.08 -24.76
N PRO A 243 14.57 -9.44 -23.62
CA PRO A 243 13.62 -8.72 -22.78
C PRO A 243 12.97 -7.58 -23.55
N GLN A 244 11.65 -7.63 -23.60
CA GLN A 244 10.82 -6.65 -24.28
C GLN A 244 9.64 -6.22 -23.42
N ILE A 245 9.13 -5.03 -23.69
CA ILE A 245 7.91 -4.52 -23.07
C ILE A 245 6.71 -5.13 -23.79
N MET A 246 5.78 -5.65 -23.00
CA MET A 246 4.48 -6.11 -23.45
C MET A 246 3.38 -5.35 -22.73
N MET A 247 2.30 -5.04 -23.44
CA MET A 247 1.12 -4.34 -22.93
C MET A 247 -0.09 -5.28 -22.89
N TYR A 248 -0.91 -5.12 -21.86
CA TYR A 248 -2.12 -5.90 -21.63
C TYR A 248 -3.28 -4.99 -21.23
N SER A 249 -4.43 -5.15 -21.87
CA SER A 249 -5.70 -4.51 -21.50
C SER A 249 -6.30 -5.23 -20.32
N THR A 250 -6.44 -4.54 -19.18
CA THR A 250 -7.11 -5.10 -18.00
C THR A 250 -8.63 -5.18 -18.17
N GLU A 251 -9.20 -4.40 -19.08
CA GLU A 251 -10.62 -4.40 -19.41
C GLU A 251 -11.01 -5.58 -20.31
N THR A 252 -10.27 -5.78 -21.41
CA THR A 252 -10.62 -6.81 -22.41
C THR A 252 -9.89 -8.13 -22.18
N GLY A 253 -8.90 -8.14 -21.30
CA GLY A 253 -8.05 -9.29 -21.05
C GLY A 253 -7.14 -9.69 -22.23
N ARG A 254 -6.75 -8.72 -23.08
CA ARG A 254 -6.01 -8.98 -24.33
C ARG A 254 -4.67 -8.24 -24.34
N PHE A 255 -3.67 -8.83 -24.98
CA PHE A 255 -2.41 -8.14 -25.26
C PHE A 255 -2.63 -7.04 -26.30
N ILE A 256 -2.01 -5.88 -26.06
CA ILE A 256 -2.03 -4.73 -26.95
C ILE A 256 -0.63 -4.58 -27.57
N PRO A 257 -0.50 -4.21 -28.85
CA PRO A 257 0.80 -3.94 -29.46
C PRO A 257 1.58 -2.84 -28.72
N PHE A 258 2.88 -3.07 -28.55
CA PHE A 258 3.86 -2.06 -28.14
C PHE A 258 5.12 -2.22 -28.99
N ARG A 259 5.51 -1.16 -29.69
CA ARG A 259 6.68 -1.15 -30.57
C ARG A 259 7.94 -1.07 -29.70
N ASN A 260 8.68 -2.17 -29.68
CA ASN A 260 9.96 -2.22 -29.00
C ASN A 260 11.07 -1.73 -29.94
N SER A 261 12.04 -0.99 -29.40
CA SER A 261 13.25 -0.65 -30.16
C SER A 261 14.08 -1.90 -30.44
N ALA A 262 14.76 -1.96 -31.59
CA ALA A 262 15.69 -3.04 -31.91
C ALA A 262 16.93 -2.94 -31.02
N ALA A 263 16.86 -3.55 -29.84
CA ALA A 263 17.86 -3.44 -28.78
C ALA A 263 17.93 -4.73 -27.98
N PRO A 264 19.10 -5.09 -27.41
CA PRO A 264 19.21 -6.25 -26.53
C PRO A 264 18.23 -6.25 -25.36
N THR A 265 17.84 -5.07 -24.87
CA THR A 265 16.90 -4.91 -23.77
C THR A 265 15.98 -3.71 -23.95
N ASN A 266 14.68 -3.93 -23.75
CA ASN A 266 13.68 -2.91 -23.44
C ASN A 266 12.89 -3.38 -22.21
N ALA A 267 12.90 -2.62 -21.12
CA ALA A 267 12.37 -3.08 -19.83
C ALA A 267 11.86 -1.93 -18.94
N GLN A 268 11.25 -2.29 -17.81
CA GLN A 268 10.90 -1.37 -16.71
C GLN A 268 10.00 -0.20 -17.15
N ALA A 269 8.94 -0.54 -17.89
CA ALA A 269 7.95 0.43 -18.31
C ALA A 269 7.29 1.15 -17.12
N SER A 270 6.92 2.41 -17.33
CA SER A 270 6.29 3.27 -16.34
C SER A 270 5.42 4.32 -17.04
N PHE A 271 4.13 4.37 -16.71
CA PHE A 271 3.21 5.30 -17.36
C PHE A 271 3.36 6.72 -16.82
N THR A 272 3.18 7.72 -17.69
CA THR A 272 3.00 9.10 -17.25
C THR A 272 1.63 9.28 -16.57
N PRO A 273 1.47 10.25 -15.64
CA PRO A 273 0.22 10.45 -14.90
C PRO A 273 -0.97 10.86 -15.78
N ASP A 274 -0.69 11.53 -16.90
CA ASP A 274 -1.68 11.88 -17.93
C ASP A 274 -2.13 10.68 -18.78
N GLY A 275 -1.50 9.53 -18.61
CA GLY A 275 -1.79 8.30 -19.35
C GLY A 275 -1.44 8.36 -20.83
N ARG A 276 -0.59 9.30 -21.29
CA ARG A 276 -0.26 9.49 -22.71
C ARG A 276 1.07 8.88 -23.16
N HIS A 277 2.01 8.69 -22.23
CA HIS A 277 3.34 8.22 -22.57
C HIS A 277 3.79 7.09 -21.64
N VAL A 278 4.82 6.39 -22.08
CA VAL A 278 5.51 5.34 -21.32
C VAL A 278 6.99 5.69 -21.26
N LEU A 279 7.51 5.82 -20.05
CA LEU A 279 8.94 5.81 -19.79
C LEU A 279 9.42 4.37 -19.70
N TYR A 280 10.63 4.10 -20.16
CA TYR A 280 11.23 2.79 -20.09
C TYR A 280 12.76 2.85 -20.18
N ALA A 281 13.42 1.76 -19.78
CA ALA A 281 14.86 1.60 -19.91
C ALA A 281 15.17 0.78 -21.17
N SER A 282 16.10 1.25 -22.01
CA SER A 282 16.53 0.55 -23.23
C SER A 282 18.04 0.62 -23.43
N SER A 283 18.61 -0.47 -23.96
CA SER A 283 20.03 -0.54 -24.34
C SER A 283 20.30 -0.23 -25.80
N VAL A 284 19.32 0.34 -26.53
CA VAL A 284 19.45 0.67 -27.97
C VAL A 284 20.66 1.56 -28.28
N SER A 285 21.10 2.36 -27.30
CA SER A 285 22.27 3.25 -27.39
C SER A 285 23.56 2.67 -26.80
N GLY A 286 23.65 1.34 -26.62
CA GLY A 286 24.81 0.64 -26.06
C GLY A 286 24.75 0.46 -24.55
N TYR A 287 24.59 1.55 -23.78
CA TYR A 287 24.27 1.49 -22.35
C TYR A 287 22.75 1.51 -22.12
N MET A 288 22.28 0.95 -21.00
CA MET A 288 20.87 1.06 -20.58
C MET A 288 20.57 2.51 -20.19
N GLN A 289 19.61 3.11 -20.88
CA GLN A 289 19.27 4.53 -20.78
C GLN A 289 17.76 4.71 -20.71
N ILE A 290 17.29 5.83 -20.19
CA ILE A 290 15.86 6.12 -20.07
C ILE A 290 15.36 6.74 -21.36
N TYR A 291 14.23 6.25 -21.83
CA TYR A 291 13.48 6.74 -22.97
C TYR A 291 12.04 7.03 -22.57
N ILE A 292 11.39 7.90 -23.34
CA ILE A 292 9.95 8.13 -23.31
C ILE A 292 9.39 7.88 -24.71
N ALA A 293 8.22 7.26 -24.81
CA ALA A 293 7.53 7.00 -26.07
C ALA A 293 6.01 7.18 -25.92
N GLU A 294 5.31 7.22 -27.04
CA GLU A 294 3.84 7.12 -27.08
C GLU A 294 3.38 5.77 -26.49
N LEU A 295 2.08 5.65 -26.15
CA LEU A 295 1.55 4.41 -25.55
C LEU A 295 1.70 3.16 -26.42
N ASP A 296 1.84 3.31 -27.73
CA ASP A 296 2.07 2.21 -28.67
C ASP A 296 3.57 1.94 -28.89
N GLY A 297 4.46 2.64 -28.17
CA GLY A 297 5.92 2.55 -28.30
C GLY A 297 6.51 3.34 -29.47
N SER A 298 5.69 4.10 -30.21
CA SER A 298 6.19 4.97 -31.28
C SER A 298 6.86 6.24 -30.75
N ASN A 299 7.60 6.92 -31.63
CA ASN A 299 8.32 8.17 -31.37
C ASN A 299 9.21 8.15 -30.11
N PRO A 300 10.10 7.14 -29.94
CA PRO A 300 10.95 7.06 -28.76
C PRO A 300 11.94 8.22 -28.70
N ARG A 301 11.97 8.94 -27.58
CA ARG A 301 12.92 10.01 -27.27
C ARG A 301 13.78 9.61 -26.08
N ARG A 302 15.10 9.73 -26.23
CA ARG A 302 16.08 9.47 -25.16
C ARG A 302 16.09 10.63 -24.15
N LEU A 303 16.08 10.31 -22.85
CA LEU A 303 16.13 11.29 -21.75
C LEU A 303 17.49 11.36 -21.07
N THR A 304 18.19 10.23 -20.94
CA THR A 304 19.51 10.19 -20.30
C THR A 304 20.61 9.90 -21.31
N ASN A 305 21.80 10.48 -21.13
CA ASN A 305 22.97 10.15 -21.93
C ASN A 305 24.24 9.99 -21.07
N THR A 306 24.43 8.80 -20.52
CA THR A 306 25.57 8.46 -19.65
C THR A 306 26.21 7.13 -20.07
N ARG A 307 27.44 6.88 -19.59
CA ARG A 307 28.09 5.56 -19.67
C ARG A 307 27.83 4.74 -18.39
N ALA A 308 26.58 4.73 -17.94
CA ALA A 308 26.12 4.03 -16.76
C ALA A 308 24.76 3.37 -17.04
N ILE A 309 24.35 2.45 -16.17
CA ILE A 309 22.99 1.90 -16.20
C ILE A 309 22.05 2.94 -15.60
N GLU A 310 21.04 3.33 -16.38
CA GLU A 310 19.92 4.19 -15.98
C GLU A 310 18.63 3.36 -16.07
N ALA A 311 17.92 3.23 -14.96
CA ALA A 311 16.87 2.22 -14.78
C ALA A 311 15.72 2.73 -13.90
N GLU A 312 14.61 1.99 -13.89
CA GLU A 312 13.45 2.17 -13.02
C GLU A 312 12.86 3.61 -13.01
N PRO A 313 12.58 4.21 -14.18
CA PRO A 313 12.04 5.56 -14.23
C PRO A 313 10.61 5.62 -13.65
N LYS A 314 10.32 6.59 -12.80
CA LYS A 314 8.98 6.87 -12.25
C LYS A 314 8.68 8.35 -12.29
N VAL A 315 7.54 8.71 -12.87
CA VAL A 315 7.09 10.11 -12.98
C VAL A 315 6.33 10.50 -11.72
N ASN A 316 6.53 11.73 -11.25
CA ASN A 316 5.78 12.30 -10.13
C ASN A 316 4.27 12.24 -10.43
N PRO A 317 3.47 11.47 -9.68
CA PRO A 317 2.07 11.21 -9.99
C PRO A 317 1.16 12.43 -9.81
N LYS A 318 1.61 13.45 -9.06
CA LYS A 318 0.83 14.65 -8.77
C LYS A 318 1.10 15.77 -9.76
N THR A 319 2.37 15.99 -10.12
CA THR A 319 2.77 17.12 -10.96
C THR A 319 3.05 16.75 -12.41
N GLY A 320 3.45 15.49 -12.68
CA GLY A 320 3.92 15.08 -14.00
C GLY A 320 5.22 15.76 -14.46
N ALA A 321 5.90 16.49 -13.58
CA ALA A 321 7.04 17.34 -13.96
C ALA A 321 8.41 16.66 -13.79
N ASP A 322 8.50 15.75 -12.81
CA ASP A 322 9.76 15.14 -12.39
C ASP A 322 9.78 13.64 -12.63
N ILE A 323 10.96 13.13 -12.98
CA ILE A 323 11.26 11.71 -13.08
C ILE A 323 12.26 11.37 -11.99
N VAL A 324 11.95 10.38 -11.16
CA VAL A 324 12.96 9.68 -10.35
C VAL A 324 13.41 8.42 -11.06
N PHE A 325 14.68 8.08 -10.92
CA PHE A 325 15.27 6.92 -11.56
C PHE A 325 16.50 6.43 -10.79
N VAL A 326 16.90 5.20 -11.06
CA VAL A 326 18.11 4.58 -10.51
C VAL A 326 19.26 4.77 -11.48
N SER A 327 20.39 5.27 -10.99
CA SER A 327 21.61 5.46 -11.78
C SER A 327 22.81 4.81 -11.11
N GLY A 328 23.63 4.12 -11.92
CA GLY A 328 24.94 3.60 -11.53
C GLY A 328 26.10 4.60 -11.75
N ARG A 329 25.83 5.86 -12.13
CA ARG A 329 26.89 6.81 -12.54
C ARG A 329 27.90 7.16 -11.44
N GLY A 330 27.55 6.97 -10.17
CA GLY A 330 28.39 7.25 -9.00
C GLY A 330 29.09 6.02 -8.42
N GLY A 331 29.12 4.89 -9.12
CA GLY A 331 29.61 3.61 -8.62
C GLY A 331 28.48 2.70 -8.16
N LEU A 332 28.01 2.87 -6.91
CA LEU A 332 26.84 2.16 -6.40
C LEU A 332 25.54 2.69 -7.02
N GLN A 333 24.51 1.85 -7.06
CA GLN A 333 23.17 2.24 -7.51
C GLN A 333 22.57 3.27 -6.55
N GLN A 334 22.06 4.36 -7.10
CA GLN A 334 21.55 5.50 -6.32
C GLN A 334 20.33 6.10 -7.00
N ILE A 335 19.50 6.81 -6.24
CA ILE A 335 18.30 7.45 -6.75
C ILE A 335 18.62 8.88 -7.18
N TYR A 336 18.22 9.21 -8.39
CA TYR A 336 18.33 10.53 -8.99
C TYR A 336 16.96 11.06 -9.38
N ARG A 337 16.86 12.38 -9.55
CA ARG A 337 15.73 13.11 -10.10
C ARG A 337 16.19 13.87 -11.35
N MET A 338 15.30 14.05 -12.31
CA MET A 338 15.46 14.96 -13.45
C MET A 338 14.10 15.49 -13.92
N ASN A 339 14.11 16.53 -14.75
CA ASN A 339 12.91 17.03 -15.41
C ASN A 339 12.44 16.05 -16.52
N MET A 340 11.18 16.18 -16.96
CA MET A 340 10.61 15.37 -18.05
C MET A 340 11.33 15.51 -19.41
N ASP A 341 12.10 16.58 -19.62
CA ASP A 341 12.93 16.76 -20.81
C ASP A 341 14.30 16.08 -20.70
N GLY A 342 14.73 15.68 -19.50
CA GLY A 342 16.03 15.08 -19.18
C GLY A 342 17.04 16.04 -18.54
N ALA A 343 16.67 17.31 -18.33
CA ALA A 343 17.51 18.32 -17.69
C ALA A 343 17.49 18.24 -16.15
N ASP A 344 18.32 19.08 -15.51
CA ASP A 344 18.39 19.27 -14.05
C ASP A 344 18.56 17.97 -13.25
N VAL A 345 19.51 17.14 -13.69
CA VAL A 345 19.78 15.87 -13.02
C VAL A 345 20.39 16.10 -11.64
N GLU A 346 19.72 15.61 -10.61
CA GLU A 346 20.12 15.72 -9.21
C GLU A 346 20.16 14.35 -8.55
N ARG A 347 21.18 14.10 -7.72
CA ARG A 347 21.22 12.91 -6.84
C ARG A 347 20.40 13.17 -5.58
N LEU A 348 19.48 12.25 -5.25
CA LEU A 348 18.66 12.33 -4.05
C LEU A 348 19.27 11.59 -2.86
N THR A 349 19.87 10.42 -3.08
CA THR A 349 20.51 9.63 -2.01
C THR A 349 21.97 10.03 -1.77
N ASN A 350 22.50 9.79 -0.58
CA ASN A 350 23.71 10.49 -0.09
C ASN A 350 25.06 9.94 -0.61
N GLY A 351 25.17 8.68 -0.99
CA GLY A 351 26.51 8.08 -1.03
C GLY A 351 26.51 6.60 -0.73
N GLU A 352 25.81 6.29 0.36
CA GLU A 352 26.06 5.12 1.16
C GLU A 352 25.19 3.96 0.71
N GLY A 353 25.77 2.76 0.61
CA GLY A 353 25.04 1.58 0.16
C GLY A 353 24.42 1.70 -1.24
N GLU A 354 23.51 0.80 -1.56
CA GLU A 354 22.78 0.75 -2.83
C GLU A 354 21.34 1.17 -2.58
N ALA A 355 20.81 2.09 -3.37
CA ALA A 355 19.42 2.56 -3.33
C ALA A 355 18.72 2.27 -4.66
N SER A 356 17.54 1.66 -4.59
CA SER A 356 16.78 1.22 -5.76
C SER A 356 15.27 1.17 -5.47
N ASN A 357 14.49 0.78 -6.47
CA ASN A 357 13.04 0.61 -6.39
C ASN A 357 12.29 1.85 -5.87
N PRO A 358 12.52 3.03 -6.48
CA PRO A 358 11.80 4.24 -6.10
C PRO A 358 10.29 4.09 -6.40
N ALA A 359 9.46 4.54 -5.46
CA ALA A 359 8.01 4.57 -5.59
C ALA A 359 7.46 5.88 -5.01
N TRP A 360 6.93 6.72 -5.90
CA TRP A 360 6.31 7.98 -5.53
C TRP A 360 5.06 7.77 -4.69
N HIS A 361 4.95 8.49 -3.60
CA HIS A 361 3.69 8.64 -2.90
C HIS A 361 2.66 9.35 -3.81
N PRO A 362 1.36 9.01 -3.75
CA PRO A 362 0.31 9.67 -4.54
C PRO A 362 0.27 11.20 -4.48
N GLU A 363 0.71 11.83 -3.38
CA GLU A 363 0.79 13.30 -3.31
C GLU A 363 2.00 13.92 -4.01
N GLY A 364 2.95 13.11 -4.48
CA GLY A 364 4.11 13.58 -5.26
C GLY A 364 5.18 14.32 -4.47
N ARG A 365 5.16 14.26 -3.13
CA ARG A 365 6.17 14.88 -2.25
C ARG A 365 7.16 13.85 -1.67
N HIS A 366 6.65 12.69 -1.27
CA HIS A 366 7.48 11.66 -0.64
C HIS A 366 7.80 10.51 -1.58
N LEU A 367 8.91 9.82 -1.30
CA LEU A 367 9.38 8.66 -2.04
C LEU A 367 9.63 7.49 -1.09
N ALA A 368 8.98 6.35 -1.33
CA ALA A 368 9.39 5.08 -0.74
C ALA A 368 10.45 4.42 -1.63
N PHE A 369 11.47 3.81 -1.04
CA PHE A 369 12.52 3.13 -1.79
C PHE A 369 13.24 2.07 -0.96
N ALA A 370 13.92 1.14 -1.63
CA ALA A 370 14.76 0.15 -0.99
C ALA A 370 16.19 0.69 -0.87
N TRP A 371 16.82 0.53 0.29
CA TRP A 371 18.17 1.04 0.56
C TRP A 371 18.94 0.10 1.48
N THR A 372 20.20 -0.18 1.15
CA THR A 372 21.09 -0.93 2.05
C THR A 372 21.81 -0.05 3.07
N ARG A 373 21.81 1.29 2.90
CA ARG A 373 22.36 2.30 3.82
C ARG A 373 23.70 1.91 4.48
N GLY A 374 24.62 1.34 3.70
CA GLY A 374 25.94 0.94 4.19
C GLY A 374 25.96 -0.21 5.21
N TYR A 375 24.82 -0.87 5.45
CA TYR A 375 24.78 -2.16 6.14
C TYR A 375 25.44 -3.25 5.29
N ALA A 376 25.46 -4.49 5.80
CA ALA A 376 25.97 -5.62 5.05
C ALA A 376 25.33 -5.70 3.64
N PRO A 377 26.12 -5.98 2.58
CA PRO A 377 25.59 -6.16 1.24
C PRO A 377 24.39 -7.11 1.22
N GLY A 378 23.28 -6.69 0.62
CA GLY A 378 22.04 -7.47 0.58
C GLY A 378 21.04 -7.21 1.71
N ASN A 379 21.35 -6.37 2.71
CA ASN A 379 20.41 -5.96 3.77
C ASN A 379 19.48 -4.83 3.29
N TRP A 380 18.61 -5.12 2.32
CA TRP A 380 17.65 -4.14 1.80
C TRP A 380 16.53 -3.87 2.79
N ASN A 381 16.35 -2.59 3.12
CA ASN A 381 15.26 -2.09 3.94
C ASN A 381 14.50 -1.00 3.21
N LEU A 382 13.24 -0.81 3.57
CA LEU A 382 12.40 0.24 3.01
C LEU A 382 12.60 1.53 3.78
N PHE A 383 12.72 2.62 3.03
CA PHE A 383 12.86 3.97 3.54
C PHE A 383 11.81 4.88 2.91
N LEU A 384 11.41 5.89 3.65
CA LEU A 384 10.61 7.02 3.19
C LEU A 384 11.50 8.26 3.16
N MET A 385 11.46 9.00 2.06
CA MET A 385 12.20 10.25 1.88
C MET A 385 11.24 11.40 1.58
N ASP A 386 11.46 12.55 2.20
CA ASP A 386 10.95 13.81 1.67
C ASP A 386 11.86 14.29 0.54
N VAL A 387 11.32 14.48 -0.66
CA VAL A 387 12.17 14.76 -1.84
C VAL A 387 12.81 16.15 -1.78
N ALA A 388 12.17 17.12 -1.13
CA ALA A 388 12.68 18.48 -1.07
C ALA A 388 13.81 18.63 -0.03
N SER A 389 13.62 18.09 1.18
CA SER A 389 14.63 18.16 2.25
C SER A 389 15.68 17.04 2.17
N LYS A 390 15.40 15.96 1.42
CA LYS A 390 16.18 14.70 1.36
C LYS A 390 16.32 13.98 2.69
N GLU A 391 15.59 14.40 3.71
CA GLU A 391 15.56 13.69 4.97
C GLU A 391 14.91 12.31 4.76
N THR A 392 15.27 11.32 5.58
CA THR A 392 14.81 9.93 5.42
C THR A 392 14.41 9.29 6.75
N VAL A 393 13.33 8.50 6.72
CA VAL A 393 12.90 7.60 7.80
C VAL A 393 12.99 6.15 7.33
N GLN A 394 13.47 5.26 8.18
CA GLN A 394 13.49 3.82 7.91
C GLN A 394 12.16 3.19 8.34
N LEU A 395 11.54 2.38 7.47
CA LEU A 395 10.26 1.73 7.71
C LEU A 395 10.39 0.25 8.11
N THR A 396 11.46 -0.43 7.66
CA THR A 396 11.72 -1.84 8.01
C THR A 396 13.11 -1.99 8.62
N HIS A 397 13.30 -2.92 9.55
CA HIS A 397 14.52 -3.02 10.37
C HIS A 397 15.14 -4.42 10.34
N GLY A 398 15.67 -4.82 9.19
CA GLY A 398 16.46 -6.04 9.03
C GLY A 398 15.67 -7.36 9.08
N GLN A 399 14.33 -7.31 9.10
CA GLN A 399 13.50 -8.52 8.96
C GLN A 399 13.53 -8.98 7.50
N GLY A 400 14.47 -9.86 7.19
CA GLY A 400 14.69 -10.30 5.81
C GLY A 400 15.12 -9.16 4.87
N ARG A 401 15.07 -9.44 3.57
CA ARG A 401 15.32 -8.51 2.48
C ARG A 401 14.01 -7.89 2.04
N ASN A 402 13.89 -6.56 2.08
CA ASN A 402 12.65 -5.82 1.84
C ASN A 402 12.83 -4.88 0.65
N GLU A 403 12.04 -5.10 -0.40
CA GLU A 403 12.26 -4.50 -1.72
C GLU A 403 10.94 -4.19 -2.44
N ASN A 404 11.03 -3.49 -3.57
CA ASN A 404 9.93 -3.17 -4.47
C ASN A 404 8.70 -2.56 -3.77
N PRO A 405 8.83 -1.42 -3.05
CA PRO A 405 7.68 -0.74 -2.47
C PRO A 405 6.72 -0.23 -3.57
N SER A 406 5.42 -0.25 -3.29
CA SER A 406 4.37 0.30 -4.14
C SER A 406 3.23 0.88 -3.30
N TRP A 407 2.93 2.16 -3.50
CA TRP A 407 1.87 2.85 -2.77
C TRP A 407 0.49 2.45 -3.24
N ALA A 408 -0.40 2.23 -2.27
CA ALA A 408 -1.82 2.17 -2.51
C ALA A 408 -2.37 3.56 -2.89
N PRO A 409 -3.50 3.63 -3.62
CA PRO A 409 -4.10 4.91 -4.04
C PRO A 409 -4.55 5.81 -2.89
N ASP A 410 -4.76 5.25 -1.70
CA ASP A 410 -5.14 6.01 -0.51
C ASP A 410 -3.99 6.81 0.11
N GLY A 411 -2.74 6.60 -0.31
CA GLY A 411 -1.56 7.24 0.26
C GLY A 411 -1.31 6.87 1.73
N ARG A 412 -1.83 5.72 2.19
CA ARG A 412 -1.69 5.27 3.57
C ARG A 412 -1.07 3.90 3.65
N HIS A 413 -1.28 3.06 2.64
CA HIS A 413 -0.72 1.72 2.58
C HIS A 413 0.42 1.61 1.57
N LEU A 414 1.37 0.74 1.90
CA LEU A 414 2.49 0.37 1.03
C LEU A 414 2.52 -1.15 0.90
N ALA A 415 2.47 -1.66 -0.34
CA ALA A 415 2.80 -3.03 -0.66
C ALA A 415 4.31 -3.15 -0.91
N PHE A 416 4.90 -4.29 -0.57
CA PHE A 416 6.31 -4.57 -0.81
C PHE A 416 6.55 -6.09 -0.83
N CYS A 417 7.70 -6.54 -1.32
CA CYS A 417 8.10 -7.94 -1.18
C CYS A 417 9.13 -8.13 -0.07
N SER A 418 9.03 -9.23 0.66
CA SER A 418 9.98 -9.60 1.70
C SER A 418 10.18 -11.10 1.81
N ASN A 419 11.40 -11.54 2.14
CA ASN A 419 11.67 -12.95 2.45
C ASN A 419 11.65 -13.28 3.95
N ARG A 420 11.07 -12.40 4.78
CA ARG A 420 11.04 -12.53 6.26
C ARG A 420 10.38 -13.83 6.77
N THR A 421 9.61 -14.53 5.94
CA THR A 421 8.97 -15.81 6.27
C THR A 421 9.59 -17.00 5.51
N GLY A 422 10.84 -16.88 5.05
CA GLY A 422 11.62 -17.97 4.45
C GLY A 422 11.66 -17.97 2.91
N SER A 423 10.62 -17.47 2.25
CA SER A 423 10.57 -17.24 0.80
C SER A 423 10.03 -15.83 0.53
N TYR A 424 10.26 -15.29 -0.67
CA TYR A 424 9.75 -13.96 -0.99
C TYR A 424 8.22 -13.96 -1.07
N GLN A 425 7.58 -13.10 -0.30
CA GLN A 425 6.14 -12.94 -0.26
C GLN A 425 5.78 -11.46 -0.39
N ILE A 426 4.55 -11.19 -0.83
CA ILE A 426 4.00 -9.84 -0.84
C ILE A 426 3.45 -9.54 0.56
N PHE A 427 3.84 -8.39 1.08
CA PHE A 427 3.35 -7.83 2.33
C PHE A 427 2.75 -6.45 2.06
N THR A 428 1.90 -6.01 2.99
CA THR A 428 1.43 -4.64 3.10
C THR A 428 1.75 -4.08 4.48
N MET A 429 1.88 -2.77 4.58
CA MET A 429 2.02 -2.05 5.85
C MET A 429 1.45 -0.64 5.72
N LEU A 430 1.29 0.03 6.85
CA LEU A 430 1.00 1.46 6.90
C LEU A 430 2.24 2.28 6.55
N ALA A 431 2.03 3.53 6.10
CA ALA A 431 3.08 4.47 5.70
C ALA A 431 4.11 4.78 6.81
N ASP A 432 3.75 4.53 8.08
CA ASP A 432 4.61 4.69 9.26
C ASP A 432 5.42 3.43 9.61
N GLY A 433 5.31 2.36 8.80
CA GLY A 433 6.01 1.09 9.00
C GLY A 433 5.27 0.10 9.91
N THR A 434 4.12 0.48 10.49
CA THR A 434 3.31 -0.40 11.34
C THR A 434 2.29 -1.23 10.55
N GLY A 435 1.58 -2.13 11.21
CA GLY A 435 0.47 -2.85 10.58
C GLY A 435 0.88 -3.85 9.48
N VAL A 436 2.10 -4.39 9.55
CA VAL A 436 2.61 -5.36 8.56
C VAL A 436 1.67 -6.57 8.47
N ARG A 437 1.23 -6.90 7.25
CA ARG A 437 0.47 -8.11 6.92
C ARG A 437 1.08 -8.82 5.72
N GLN A 438 1.13 -10.15 5.77
CA GLN A 438 1.45 -11.00 4.63
C GLN A 438 0.20 -11.23 3.77
N LEU A 439 0.33 -11.07 2.45
CA LEU A 439 -0.75 -11.29 1.49
C LEU A 439 -0.60 -12.59 0.69
N THR A 440 0.62 -13.10 0.52
CA THR A 440 0.88 -14.34 -0.23
C THR A 440 1.64 -15.35 0.62
N THR A 441 1.39 -16.64 0.40
CA THR A 441 2.02 -17.75 1.18
C THR A 441 2.59 -18.87 0.31
N GLU A 442 2.36 -18.84 -1.00
CA GLU A 442 2.73 -19.91 -1.94
C GLU A 442 3.74 -19.44 -2.98
N GLY A 443 4.75 -20.28 -3.25
CA GLY A 443 5.86 -19.95 -4.14
C GLY A 443 6.69 -18.78 -3.64
N ASN A 444 7.38 -18.10 -4.56
CA ASN A 444 7.98 -16.80 -4.35
C ASN A 444 7.20 -15.73 -5.12
N ASN A 445 7.05 -14.57 -4.50
CA ASN A 445 6.25 -13.46 -5.00
C ASN A 445 7.04 -12.14 -4.85
N TRP A 446 7.15 -11.37 -5.94
CA TRP A 446 7.99 -10.17 -6.02
C TRP A 446 7.30 -9.02 -6.74
N MET A 447 7.91 -7.83 -6.68
CA MET A 447 7.59 -6.67 -7.52
C MET A 447 6.08 -6.33 -7.54
N PRO A 448 5.45 -6.12 -6.38
CA PRO A 448 4.06 -5.70 -6.34
C PRO A 448 3.90 -4.30 -6.96
N VAL A 449 2.80 -4.10 -7.68
CA VAL A 449 2.33 -2.81 -8.14
C VAL A 449 0.85 -2.68 -7.82
N TRP A 450 0.52 -1.73 -6.96
CA TRP A 450 -0.84 -1.41 -6.57
C TRP A 450 -1.50 -0.51 -7.62
N SER A 451 -2.66 -0.91 -8.11
CA SER A 451 -3.48 -0.09 -9.00
C SER A 451 -4.20 1.00 -8.23
N LYS A 452 -4.52 2.08 -8.93
CA LYS A 452 -5.46 3.07 -8.44
C LYS A 452 -6.89 2.56 -8.46
#